data_AF-A0A135RR20-F1
#
_entry.id   AF-A0A135RR20-F1
#
_cell.length_a   1.000
_cell.length_b   1.000
_cell.length_c   1.000
_cell.angle_alpha   90.00
_cell.angle_beta   90.00
_cell.angle_gamma   90.00
#
_symmetry.space_group_name_H-M   'P 1'
#
loop_
_entity.id
_entity.type
_entity.pdbx_description
1 polymer ?
#
loop_
_entity_poly.entity_id
_entity_poly.type
_entity_poly.pdbx_seq_one_letter_code
_entity_poly.pdbx_strand_id
1 'polypeptide(L)'
;MSASIRSLRLAQRAPQILSRGTAATRTTPLVPIHQQTRLLNTETAPILYSAHAKVVGARTGHVQGDDLVVDLTMAKALGGAGDKGKTNPEELFAAGYGACFQSAMNASAASLGVTMPKKPEDSVVDATVHLVGDMKKLDMGLRVNLKVRVKGLSDKEVHKVVERAEEVCPYSRATRGNVATTIEVVGFEDGGAAGGEAKGGKKSDGQAGEKKKGGSDKMSGVEPKGHSDYQ
;
A
#
# COMPACT_ATOMS: atom_id res chain seq x y z
N MET A 1 19.11 19.87 -75.68
CA MET A 1 20.34 19.63 -74.91
C MET A 1 20.47 20.81 -73.94
N SER A 2 19.97 20.66 -72.70
CA SER A 2 20.74 20.55 -71.44
C SER A 2 21.78 21.66 -71.23
N ALA A 3 21.85 22.40 -70.13
CA ALA A 3 21.01 22.57 -68.94
C ALA A 3 21.48 23.83 -68.18
N SER A 4 20.52 24.70 -67.83
CA SER A 4 20.37 25.56 -66.62
C SER A 4 21.60 25.75 -65.70
N ILE A 5 22.28 26.90 -65.60
CA ILE A 5 21.94 28.20 -64.97
C ILE A 5 21.26 28.12 -63.59
N ARG A 6 22.02 28.45 -62.53
CA ARG A 6 21.49 29.12 -61.32
C ARG A 6 22.39 30.30 -60.91
N SER A 7 22.06 31.44 -61.50
CA SER A 7 21.77 32.74 -60.88
C SER A 7 21.60 32.73 -59.34
N LEU A 8 21.86 33.79 -58.57
CA LEU A 8 22.37 35.15 -58.77
C LEU A 8 22.58 35.75 -57.35
N ARG A 9 23.54 36.68 -57.23
CA ARG A 9 23.52 37.97 -56.51
C ARG A 9 23.08 38.05 -55.03
N LEU A 10 23.92 38.53 -54.11
CA LEU A 10 24.41 39.91 -53.86
C LEU A 10 23.60 40.56 -52.72
N ALA A 11 24.25 40.94 -51.62
CA ALA A 11 23.98 42.18 -50.89
C ALA A 11 24.97 42.36 -49.73
N GLN A 12 25.69 43.48 -49.78
CA GLN A 12 26.43 44.09 -48.68
C GLN A 12 25.47 44.60 -47.59
N ARG A 13 25.92 44.71 -46.32
CA ARG A 13 25.66 45.87 -45.43
C ARG A 13 26.32 45.75 -44.03
N ALA A 14 27.08 46.80 -43.72
CA ALA A 14 27.31 47.55 -42.47
C ALA A 14 27.44 46.85 -41.08
N PRO A 15 28.34 47.35 -40.20
CA PRO A 15 28.43 46.92 -38.80
C PRO A 15 27.46 47.71 -37.91
N GLN A 16 26.74 47.00 -37.03
CA GLN A 16 25.86 47.59 -36.01
C GLN A 16 26.41 47.31 -34.61
N ILE A 17 26.93 48.38 -34.00
CA ILE A 17 26.84 48.80 -32.60
C ILE A 17 26.48 47.69 -31.58
N LEU A 18 27.48 47.24 -30.81
CA LEU A 18 27.28 46.43 -29.59
C LEU A 18 26.79 47.34 -28.45
N SER A 19 25.47 47.33 -28.23
CA SER A 19 24.85 47.88 -27.02
C SER A 19 25.07 46.93 -25.84
N ARG A 20 25.68 47.44 -24.76
CA ARG A 20 25.82 46.74 -23.48
C ARG A 20 24.43 46.61 -22.83
N GLY A 21 23.86 45.41 -22.91
CA GLY A 21 22.66 45.03 -22.16
C GLY A 21 22.94 44.98 -20.66
N THR A 22 22.18 45.77 -19.90
CA THR A 22 22.06 45.71 -18.45
C THR A 22 21.61 44.32 -17.99
N ALA A 23 22.39 43.67 -17.13
CA ALA A 23 22.01 42.41 -16.49
C ALA A 23 20.84 42.64 -15.53
N ALA A 24 19.62 42.31 -15.97
CA ALA A 24 18.48 42.18 -15.09
C ALA A 24 18.65 40.91 -14.24
N THR A 25 18.98 41.08 -12.97
CA THR A 25 18.93 40.02 -11.97
C THR A 25 17.49 39.53 -11.86
N ARG A 26 17.22 38.37 -12.46
CA ARG A 26 15.99 37.60 -12.24
C ARG A 26 16.01 37.09 -10.81
N THR A 27 15.32 37.81 -9.92
CA THR A 27 14.95 37.28 -8.61
C THR A 27 13.93 36.17 -8.84
N THR A 28 14.35 34.91 -8.75
CA THR A 28 13.43 33.79 -8.64
C THR A 28 12.58 34.00 -7.39
N PRO A 29 11.24 33.97 -7.48
CA PRO A 29 10.42 33.95 -6.27
C PRO A 29 10.73 32.65 -5.54
N LEU A 30 11.21 32.77 -4.30
CA LEU A 30 11.30 31.64 -3.38
C LEU A 30 9.87 31.17 -3.14
N VAL A 31 9.51 30.00 -3.70
CA VAL A 31 8.31 29.29 -3.30
C VAL A 31 8.44 29.04 -1.80
N PRO A 32 7.49 29.49 -0.96
CA PRO A 32 7.53 29.14 0.44
C PRO A 32 7.45 27.61 0.51
N ILE A 33 8.53 26.98 0.98
CA ILE A 33 8.48 25.59 1.42
C ILE A 33 7.36 25.57 2.44
N HIS A 34 6.26 24.88 2.11
CA HIS A 34 5.20 24.63 3.06
C HIS A 34 5.80 23.67 4.09
N GLN A 35 6.51 24.25 5.04
CA GLN A 35 7.14 23.57 6.15
C GLN A 35 5.96 23.02 6.94
N GLN A 36 5.57 21.77 6.66
CA GLN A 36 4.50 21.09 7.37
C GLN A 36 4.80 21.24 8.85
N THR A 37 4.05 22.11 9.49
CA THR A 37 4.33 22.56 10.84
C THR A 37 4.06 21.37 11.74
N ARG A 38 5.15 20.86 12.34
CA ARG A 38 5.21 19.86 13.41
C ARG A 38 4.96 18.42 12.98
N LEU A 39 5.91 17.83 12.26
CA LEU A 39 6.23 16.44 12.54
C LEU A 39 6.76 16.36 13.98
N LEU A 40 6.18 15.48 14.79
CA LEU A 40 6.65 15.17 16.14
C LEU A 40 8.13 14.76 16.04
N ASN A 41 9.02 15.39 16.81
CA ASN A 41 10.39 14.87 16.93
C ASN A 41 10.33 13.57 17.75
N THR A 42 10.38 12.43 17.06
CA THR A 42 10.26 11.10 17.66
C THR A 42 11.46 10.71 18.51
N GLU A 43 12.60 11.40 18.39
CA GLU A 43 13.78 11.14 19.21
C GLU A 43 13.65 11.76 20.60
N THR A 44 12.96 12.89 20.73
CA THR A 44 12.90 13.67 21.99
C THR A 44 11.51 13.74 22.63
N ALA A 45 10.46 13.27 21.93
CA ALA A 45 9.11 13.27 22.47
C ALA A 45 8.97 12.35 23.69
N PRO A 46 8.11 12.69 24.68
CA PRO A 46 7.85 11.82 25.81
C PRO A 46 7.20 10.51 25.38
N ILE A 47 7.62 9.40 25.99
CA ILE A 47 7.05 8.08 25.75
C ILE A 47 5.67 8.01 26.43
N LEU A 48 4.62 7.76 25.66
CA LEU A 48 3.25 7.58 26.17
C LEU A 48 2.95 6.14 26.58
N TYR A 49 3.53 5.18 25.84
CA TYR A 49 3.34 3.75 26.04
C TYR A 49 4.48 2.97 25.37
N SER A 50 4.77 1.77 25.83
CA SER A 50 5.75 0.87 25.23
C SER A 50 5.20 -0.56 25.22
N ALA A 51 5.28 -1.22 24.05
CA ALA A 51 5.01 -2.64 23.90
C ALA A 51 6.32 -3.37 23.58
N HIS A 52 6.49 -4.58 24.12
CA HIS A 52 7.65 -5.43 23.88
C HIS A 52 7.24 -6.76 23.25
N ALA A 53 8.09 -7.30 22.38
CA ALA A 53 7.96 -8.66 21.85
C ALA A 53 9.33 -9.29 21.62
N LYS A 54 9.49 -10.54 22.07
CA LYS A 54 10.65 -11.39 21.76
C LYS A 54 10.30 -12.30 20.58
N VAL A 55 11.18 -12.33 19.57
CA VAL A 55 11.02 -13.17 18.38
C VAL A 55 12.16 -14.17 18.29
N VAL A 56 11.84 -15.44 18.04
CA VAL A 56 12.81 -16.54 17.83
C VAL A 56 12.44 -17.26 16.54
N GLY A 57 13.42 -17.71 15.75
CA GLY A 57 13.17 -18.57 14.58
C GLY A 57 12.65 -17.85 13.33
N ALA A 58 12.88 -16.54 13.21
CA ALA A 58 12.54 -15.73 12.03
C ALA A 58 11.07 -15.92 11.58
N ARG A 59 10.82 -16.15 10.28
CA ARG A 59 9.48 -16.25 9.70
C ARG A 59 8.74 -17.57 9.99
N THR A 60 9.38 -18.54 10.64
CA THR A 60 8.80 -19.87 10.92
C THR A 60 8.83 -20.20 12.41
N GLY A 61 9.13 -19.21 13.25
CA GLY A 61 9.30 -19.40 14.69
C GLY A 61 8.16 -18.81 15.50
N HIS A 62 8.49 -18.07 16.55
CA HIS A 62 7.54 -17.69 17.60
C HIS A 62 7.73 -16.24 18.06
N VAL A 63 6.63 -15.57 18.37
CA VAL A 63 6.57 -14.23 18.95
C VAL A 63 5.93 -14.30 20.33
N GLN A 64 6.64 -13.82 21.34
CA GLN A 64 6.17 -13.68 22.72
C GLN A 64 6.24 -12.21 23.13
N GLY A 65 5.10 -11.53 23.14
CA GLY A 65 4.89 -10.23 23.79
C GLY A 65 4.27 -10.38 25.17
N ASP A 66 3.82 -9.24 25.73
CA ASP A 66 3.15 -9.21 27.03
C ASP A 66 1.79 -9.92 26.97
N ASP A 67 0.98 -9.56 25.97
CA ASP A 67 -0.36 -10.14 25.73
C ASP A 67 -0.51 -10.78 24.34
N LEU A 68 0.56 -10.77 23.52
CA LEU A 68 0.56 -11.33 22.17
C LEU A 68 1.46 -12.57 22.10
N VAL A 69 0.86 -13.74 21.95
CA VAL A 69 1.58 -15.02 21.80
C VAL A 69 1.14 -15.67 20.49
N VAL A 70 2.04 -15.70 19.50
CA VAL A 70 1.72 -16.21 18.17
C VAL A 70 2.89 -16.97 17.55
N ASP A 71 2.57 -18.06 16.87
CA ASP A 71 3.52 -18.77 16.00
C ASP A 71 3.51 -18.19 14.58
N LEU A 72 4.67 -18.22 13.94
CA LEU A 72 4.89 -17.71 12.60
C LEU A 72 5.04 -18.84 11.59
N THR A 73 4.55 -18.59 10.37
CA THR A 73 4.77 -19.42 9.20
C THR A 73 5.19 -18.55 8.02
N MET A 74 6.06 -19.10 7.18
CA MET A 74 6.30 -18.51 5.87
C MET A 74 5.09 -18.81 4.97
N ALA A 75 4.58 -17.80 4.28
CA ALA A 75 3.45 -17.95 3.37
C ALA A 75 3.81 -18.85 2.18
N LYS A 76 2.84 -19.61 1.66
CA LYS A 76 3.03 -20.49 0.49
C LYS A 76 3.55 -19.75 -0.74
N ALA A 77 3.06 -18.52 -0.95
CA ALA A 77 3.51 -17.66 -2.04
C ALA A 77 4.99 -17.28 -1.96
N LEU A 78 5.59 -17.35 -0.76
CA LEU A 78 7.01 -17.10 -0.54
C LEU A 78 7.81 -18.42 -0.42
N GLY A 79 7.21 -19.58 -0.73
CA GLY A 79 7.86 -20.90 -0.66
C GLY A 79 7.74 -21.60 0.70
N GLY A 80 6.94 -21.09 1.62
CA GLY A 80 6.71 -21.70 2.93
C GLY A 80 5.57 -22.73 2.97
N ALA A 81 5.40 -23.38 4.12
CA ALA A 81 4.32 -24.35 4.35
C ALA A 81 2.92 -23.71 4.42
N GLY A 82 2.84 -22.44 4.89
CA GLY A 82 1.57 -21.77 5.18
C GLY A 82 0.73 -22.54 6.19
N ASP A 83 1.32 -22.81 7.36
CA ASP A 83 0.70 -23.60 8.42
C ASP A 83 -0.57 -22.92 8.95
N LYS A 84 -1.64 -23.71 9.11
CA LYS A 84 -2.91 -23.23 9.64
C LYS A 84 -2.75 -22.80 11.11
N GLY A 85 -3.33 -21.66 11.47
CA GLY A 85 -3.31 -21.13 12.84
C GLY A 85 -2.02 -20.39 13.22
N LYS A 86 -1.06 -20.28 12.29
CA LYS A 86 0.12 -19.43 12.41
C LYS A 86 -0.05 -18.18 11.54
N THR A 87 0.67 -17.13 11.87
CA THR A 87 0.63 -15.84 11.14
C THR A 87 1.98 -15.53 10.47
N ASN A 88 2.12 -14.34 9.92
CA ASN A 88 3.34 -13.86 9.29
C ASN A 88 3.54 -12.35 9.56
N PRO A 89 4.75 -11.80 9.33
CA PRO A 89 5.01 -10.38 9.57
C PRO A 89 4.07 -9.42 8.81
N GLU A 90 3.66 -9.76 7.59
CA GLU A 90 2.74 -8.93 6.80
C GLU A 90 1.34 -8.86 7.43
N GLU A 91 0.80 -9.98 7.91
CA GLU A 91 -0.48 -10.03 8.63
C GLU A 91 -0.42 -9.26 9.96
N LEU A 92 0.68 -9.39 10.71
CA LEU A 92 0.89 -8.61 11.94
C LEU A 92 0.93 -7.11 11.65
N PHE A 93 1.61 -6.71 10.57
CA PHE A 93 1.63 -5.33 10.13
C PHE A 93 0.23 -4.85 9.68
N ALA A 94 -0.52 -5.69 8.96
CA ALA A 94 -1.88 -5.37 8.52
C ALA A 94 -2.81 -5.16 9.72
N ALA A 95 -2.76 -6.05 10.71
CA ALA A 95 -3.55 -5.95 11.93
C ALA A 95 -3.22 -4.66 12.71
N GLY A 96 -1.92 -4.38 12.91
CA GLY A 96 -1.46 -3.18 13.59
C GLY A 96 -1.87 -1.89 12.86
N TYR A 97 -1.69 -1.85 11.54
CA TYR A 97 -2.05 -0.69 10.72
C TYR A 97 -3.56 -0.46 10.76
N GLY A 98 -4.38 -1.49 10.48
CA GLY A 98 -5.84 -1.38 10.47
C GLY A 98 -6.39 -0.89 11.82
N ALA A 99 -5.93 -1.47 12.93
CA ALA A 99 -6.34 -1.05 14.28
C ALA A 99 -5.91 0.39 14.59
N CYS A 100 -4.67 0.77 14.24
CA CYS A 100 -4.16 2.12 14.44
C CYS A 100 -4.94 3.15 13.61
N PHE A 101 -5.27 2.82 12.36
CA PHE A 101 -6.04 3.68 11.47
C PHE A 101 -7.48 3.85 11.94
N GLN A 102 -8.14 2.77 12.37
CA GLN A 102 -9.48 2.82 12.99
C GLN A 102 -9.51 3.69 14.25
N SER A 103 -8.48 3.60 15.11
CA SER A 103 -8.33 4.49 16.27
C SER A 103 -8.16 5.96 15.85
N ALA A 104 -7.34 6.22 14.83
CA ALA A 104 -7.15 7.55 14.27
C ALA A 104 -8.44 8.13 13.66
N MET A 105 -9.26 7.31 13.02
CA MET A 105 -10.59 7.73 12.52
C MET A 105 -11.51 8.14 13.67
N ASN A 106 -11.56 7.37 14.76
CA ASN A 106 -12.37 7.73 15.93
C ASN A 106 -11.95 9.07 16.54
N ALA A 107 -10.63 9.28 16.70
CA ALA A 107 -10.10 10.55 17.20
C ALA A 107 -10.36 11.72 16.24
N SER A 108 -10.23 11.47 14.92
CA SER A 108 -10.45 12.47 13.88
C SER A 108 -11.91 12.87 13.79
N ALA A 109 -12.84 11.91 13.81
CA ALA A 109 -14.28 12.17 13.81
C ALA A 109 -14.70 13.04 15.01
N ALA A 110 -14.20 12.72 16.21
CA ALA A 110 -14.43 13.54 17.40
C ALA A 110 -13.93 14.98 17.22
N SER A 111 -12.73 15.17 16.64
CA SER A 111 -12.19 16.52 16.36
C SER A 111 -12.98 17.31 15.31
N LEU A 112 -13.73 16.61 14.45
CA LEU A 112 -14.51 17.18 13.36
C LEU A 112 -15.99 17.35 13.70
N GLY A 113 -16.43 16.96 14.90
CA GLY A 113 -17.84 16.96 15.30
C GLY A 113 -18.68 15.88 14.61
N VAL A 114 -18.04 14.85 14.03
CA VAL A 114 -18.71 13.70 13.40
C VAL A 114 -18.87 12.59 14.43
N THR A 115 -20.07 12.01 14.51
CA THR A 115 -20.34 10.89 15.43
C THR A 115 -20.13 9.57 14.70
N MET A 116 -19.11 8.81 15.11
CA MET A 116 -18.89 7.44 14.61
C MET A 116 -19.97 6.48 15.13
N PRO A 117 -20.31 5.42 14.38
CA PRO A 117 -21.23 4.40 14.86
C PRO A 117 -20.70 3.70 16.11
N LYS A 118 -21.62 3.27 16.98
CA LYS A 118 -21.27 2.70 18.30
C LYS A 118 -20.93 1.21 18.26
N LYS A 119 -21.46 0.47 17.27
CA LYS A 119 -21.18 -0.96 17.14
C LYS A 119 -19.82 -1.14 16.48
N PRO A 120 -18.92 -1.99 17.02
CA PRO A 120 -17.61 -2.23 16.41
C PRO A 120 -17.69 -2.64 14.94
N GLU A 121 -18.69 -3.43 14.57
CA GLU A 121 -18.86 -3.98 13.23
C GLU A 121 -19.35 -2.95 12.21
N ASP A 122 -19.84 -1.80 12.68
CA ASP A 122 -20.35 -0.71 11.82
C ASP A 122 -19.22 0.25 11.38
N SER A 123 -17.99 0.07 11.87
CA SER A 123 -16.81 0.79 11.38
C SER A 123 -15.64 -0.17 11.20
N VAL A 124 -15.32 -0.47 9.95
CA VAL A 124 -14.35 -1.50 9.57
C VAL A 124 -13.24 -0.91 8.71
N VAL A 125 -12.00 -1.28 9.03
CA VAL A 125 -10.83 -1.04 8.19
C VAL A 125 -10.25 -2.40 7.79
N ASP A 126 -10.40 -2.77 6.52
CA ASP A 126 -9.72 -3.94 5.97
C ASP A 126 -8.34 -3.51 5.47
N ALA A 127 -7.29 -3.96 6.15
CA ALA A 127 -5.92 -3.70 5.76
C ALA A 127 -5.34 -4.88 4.99
N THR A 128 -4.91 -4.64 3.76
CA THR A 128 -4.11 -5.58 2.97
C THR A 128 -2.68 -5.07 2.88
N VAL A 129 -1.73 -5.92 3.24
CA VAL A 129 -0.29 -5.62 3.16
C VAL A 129 0.34 -6.56 2.16
N HIS A 130 1.03 -5.99 1.19
CA HIS A 130 1.75 -6.72 0.16
C HIS A 130 3.25 -6.62 0.46
N LEU A 131 3.91 -7.77 0.54
CA LEU A 131 5.36 -7.84 0.36
C LEU A 131 5.66 -7.74 -1.15
N VAL A 132 6.41 -6.72 -1.54
CA VAL A 132 6.77 -6.45 -2.94
C VAL A 132 8.28 -6.45 -3.12
N GLY A 133 8.75 -6.73 -4.33
CA GLY A 133 10.17 -6.66 -4.68
C GLY A 133 10.74 -7.99 -5.17
N ASP A 134 12.06 -8.13 -5.02
CA ASP A 134 12.85 -9.27 -5.48
C ASP A 134 13.68 -9.85 -4.33
N MET A 135 13.25 -11.02 -3.83
CA MET A 135 13.92 -11.73 -2.74
C MET A 135 15.37 -12.12 -3.09
N LYS A 136 15.69 -12.38 -4.37
CA LYS A 136 17.05 -12.78 -4.78
C LYS A 136 18.02 -11.61 -4.75
N LYS A 137 17.52 -10.40 -5.00
CA LYS A 137 18.30 -9.15 -4.95
C LYS A 137 18.31 -8.52 -3.56
N LEU A 138 17.60 -9.10 -2.60
CA LEU A 138 17.37 -8.52 -1.27
C LEU A 138 16.75 -7.11 -1.33
N ASP A 139 15.99 -6.84 -2.39
CA ASP A 139 15.31 -5.56 -2.62
C ASP A 139 13.82 -5.78 -2.39
N MET A 140 13.39 -5.63 -1.14
CA MET A 140 12.02 -5.87 -0.72
C MET A 140 11.45 -4.63 -0.04
N GLY A 141 10.15 -4.41 -0.24
CA GLY A 141 9.41 -3.33 0.40
C GLY A 141 7.98 -3.77 0.72
N LEU A 142 7.21 -2.84 1.28
CA LEU A 142 5.79 -3.04 1.57
C LEU A 142 4.93 -2.13 0.68
N ARG A 143 3.71 -2.58 0.41
CA ARG A 143 2.61 -1.77 -0.11
C ARG A 143 1.36 -2.04 0.72
N VAL A 144 0.58 -1.01 0.99
CA VAL A 144 -0.62 -1.10 1.83
C VAL A 144 -1.86 -0.66 1.06
N ASN A 145 -2.94 -1.40 1.22
CA ASN A 145 -4.26 -1.07 0.74
C ASN A 145 -5.24 -1.12 1.92
N LEU A 146 -5.83 0.01 2.27
CA LEU A 146 -6.85 0.11 3.32
C LEU A 146 -8.22 0.32 2.65
N LYS A 147 -9.19 -0.50 3.02
CA LYS A 147 -10.60 -0.28 2.67
C LYS A 147 -11.38 0.10 3.92
N VAL A 148 -12.04 1.25 3.86
CA VAL A 148 -12.75 1.83 5.00
C VAL A 148 -14.24 1.78 4.74
N ARG A 149 -14.98 1.22 5.70
CA ARG A 149 -16.44 1.10 5.69
C ARG A 149 -16.99 1.67 6.98
N VAL A 150 -17.87 2.66 6.89
CA VAL A 150 -18.54 3.23 8.06
C VAL A 150 -20.02 3.33 7.79
N LYS A 151 -20.83 2.66 8.61
CA LYS A 151 -22.28 2.66 8.50
C LYS A 151 -22.86 3.98 9.03
N GLY A 152 -23.85 4.51 8.31
CA GLY A 152 -24.68 5.63 8.80
C GLY A 152 -24.05 7.02 8.67
N LEU A 153 -22.89 7.14 8.03
CA LEU A 153 -22.29 8.43 7.66
C LEU A 153 -22.42 8.63 6.15
N SER A 154 -22.49 9.88 5.71
CA SER A 154 -22.37 10.20 4.29
C SER A 154 -20.94 9.97 3.80
N ASP A 155 -20.77 9.61 2.52
CA ASP A 155 -19.44 9.45 1.90
C ASP A 155 -18.54 10.65 2.17
N LYS A 156 -19.09 11.86 2.08
CA LYS A 156 -18.38 13.12 2.36
C LYS A 156 -17.84 13.19 3.78
N GLU A 157 -18.61 12.76 4.78
CA GLU A 157 -18.15 12.73 6.17
C GLU A 157 -17.07 11.68 6.37
N VAL A 158 -17.25 10.48 5.80
CA VAL A 158 -16.25 9.41 5.90
C VAL A 158 -14.94 9.84 5.26
N HIS A 159 -14.97 10.42 4.05
CA HIS A 159 -13.78 10.96 3.39
C HIS A 159 -13.06 12.00 4.25
N LYS A 160 -13.80 12.95 4.83
CA LYS A 160 -13.20 13.98 5.71
C LYS A 160 -12.53 13.37 6.94
N VAL A 161 -13.14 12.35 7.54
CA VAL A 161 -12.57 11.61 8.68
C VAL A 161 -11.32 10.84 8.25
N VAL A 162 -11.36 10.16 7.11
CA VAL A 162 -10.26 9.35 6.57
C VAL A 162 -9.05 10.20 6.21
N GLU A 163 -9.25 11.33 5.53
CA GLU A 163 -8.17 12.27 5.20
C GLU A 163 -7.46 12.74 6.47
N ARG A 164 -8.24 13.13 7.49
CA ARG A 164 -7.68 13.56 8.77
C ARG A 164 -6.98 12.40 9.51
N ALA A 165 -7.55 11.20 9.46
CA ALA A 165 -6.97 10.01 10.08
C ALA A 165 -5.61 9.66 9.46
N GLU A 166 -5.45 9.80 8.14
CA GLU A 166 -4.19 9.57 7.44
C GLU A 166 -3.07 10.51 7.92
N GLU A 167 -3.41 11.75 8.27
CA GLU A 167 -2.45 12.73 8.79
C GLU A 167 -2.00 12.44 10.22
N VAL A 168 -2.84 11.79 11.04
CA VAL A 168 -2.60 11.62 12.48
C VAL A 168 -2.23 10.21 12.89
N CYS A 169 -2.61 9.19 12.11
CA CYS A 169 -2.30 7.79 12.37
C CYS A 169 -0.78 7.58 12.47
N PRO A 170 -0.26 7.11 13.62
CA PRO A 170 1.15 6.81 13.79
C PRO A 170 1.74 5.91 12.71
N TYR A 171 1.02 4.87 12.26
CA TYR A 171 1.50 3.97 11.20
C TYR A 171 1.59 4.70 9.86
N SER A 172 0.59 5.52 9.49
CA SER A 172 0.64 6.36 8.29
C SER A 172 1.78 7.38 8.34
N ARG A 173 2.10 7.95 9.51
CA ARG A 173 3.24 8.86 9.67
C ARG A 173 4.57 8.13 9.53
N ALA A 174 4.72 6.97 10.18
CA ALA A 174 5.95 6.18 10.17
C ALA A 174 6.30 5.66 8.76
N THR A 175 5.28 5.41 7.93
CA THR A 175 5.44 4.83 6.60
C THR A 175 5.47 5.85 5.46
N ARG A 176 5.16 7.11 5.76
CA ARG A 176 5.02 8.18 4.76
C ARG A 176 6.29 8.34 3.94
N GLY A 177 6.14 8.28 2.62
CA GLY A 177 7.26 8.41 1.66
C GLY A 177 8.06 7.13 1.42
N ASN A 178 7.89 6.10 2.26
CA ASN A 178 8.62 4.82 2.14
C ASN A 178 7.72 3.67 1.66
N VAL A 179 6.42 3.71 1.98
CA VAL A 179 5.44 2.69 1.63
C VAL A 179 4.35 3.33 0.80
N ALA A 180 4.05 2.72 -0.35
CA ALA A 180 2.90 3.12 -1.15
C ALA A 180 1.61 2.66 -0.44
N THR A 181 0.80 3.61 0.02
CA THR A 181 -0.46 3.35 0.72
C THR A 181 -1.62 3.89 -0.08
N THR A 182 -2.64 3.07 -0.32
CA THR A 182 -3.91 3.47 -0.92
C THR A 182 -5.03 3.30 0.09
N ILE A 183 -5.89 4.30 0.22
CA ILE A 183 -7.03 4.28 1.14
C ILE A 183 -8.29 4.50 0.32
N GLU A 184 -9.20 3.53 0.36
CA GLU A 184 -10.45 3.53 -0.39
C GLU A 184 -11.61 3.58 0.61
N VAL A 185 -12.51 4.55 0.45
CA VAL A 185 -13.79 4.56 1.15
C VAL A 185 -14.77 3.76 0.32
N VAL A 186 -15.35 2.71 0.91
CA VAL A 186 -16.32 1.85 0.23
C VAL A 186 -17.65 1.87 0.98
N GLY A 187 -18.75 1.78 0.23
CA GLY A 187 -20.09 1.78 0.80
C GLY A 187 -20.30 0.62 1.77
N PHE A 188 -21.07 0.86 2.82
CA PHE A 188 -21.49 -0.19 3.74
C PHE A 188 -22.68 -0.93 3.11
N GLU A 189 -22.43 -2.01 2.39
CA GLU A 189 -23.51 -2.86 1.88
C GLU A 189 -24.16 -3.60 3.05
N ASP A 190 -25.43 -3.30 3.34
CA ASP A 190 -26.22 -4.04 4.31
C ASP A 190 -26.33 -5.49 3.84
N GLY A 191 -25.72 -6.42 4.58
CA GLY A 191 -25.61 -7.83 4.21
C GLY A 191 -26.92 -8.42 3.69
N GLY A 192 -26.97 -8.62 2.38
CA GLY A 192 -28.00 -9.33 1.66
C GLY A 192 -27.35 -10.15 0.56
N ALA A 193 -27.23 -11.46 0.79
CA ALA A 193 -27.05 -12.55 -0.17
C ALA A 193 -26.08 -12.36 -1.35
N ALA A 194 -25.14 -13.31 -1.46
CA ALA A 194 -24.52 -13.66 -2.73
C ALA A 194 -25.58 -13.90 -3.83
N GLY A 195 -25.37 -13.26 -5.00
CA GLY A 195 -26.07 -13.49 -6.27
C GLY A 195 -26.96 -12.32 -6.71
N GLY A 196 -26.81 -11.70 -7.88
CA GLY A 196 -25.94 -11.90 -9.03
C GLY A 196 -26.31 -10.90 -10.15
N GLU A 197 -25.83 -11.19 -11.36
CA GLU A 197 -26.15 -10.57 -12.66
C GLU A 197 -25.23 -9.46 -13.18
N ALA A 198 -24.10 -9.92 -13.69
CA ALA A 198 -23.54 -9.42 -14.94
C ALA A 198 -24.56 -9.62 -16.08
N LYS A 199 -25.06 -8.53 -16.67
CA LYS A 199 -25.78 -8.57 -17.95
C LYS A 199 -24.78 -8.69 -19.10
N GLY A 200 -24.92 -9.79 -19.84
CA GLY A 200 -24.04 -10.19 -20.93
C GLY A 200 -24.46 -9.80 -22.34
N GLY A 201 -23.73 -10.40 -23.28
CA GLY A 201 -23.93 -10.43 -24.73
C GLY A 201 -22.54 -10.57 -25.40
N LYS A 202 -22.21 -11.54 -26.25
CA LYS A 202 -23.02 -12.44 -27.10
C LYS A 202 -22.15 -13.63 -27.56
N LYS A 203 -22.82 -14.74 -27.87
CA LYS A 203 -22.40 -16.09 -28.32
C LYS A 203 -21.46 -16.16 -29.53
N SER A 204 -20.67 -17.24 -29.64
CA SER A 204 -20.90 -18.35 -30.60
C SER A 204 -19.83 -19.48 -30.52
N ASP A 205 -20.32 -20.70 -30.26
CA ASP A 205 -20.05 -22.02 -30.86
C ASP A 205 -18.62 -22.49 -31.21
N GLY A 206 -18.29 -23.73 -30.81
CA GLY A 206 -17.15 -24.47 -31.37
C GLY A 206 -16.62 -25.70 -30.61
N GLN A 207 -17.38 -26.80 -30.65
CA GLN A 207 -16.96 -28.20 -30.90
C GLN A 207 -15.79 -28.91 -30.14
N ALA A 208 -16.19 -29.99 -29.44
CA ALA A 208 -15.61 -31.34 -29.28
C ALA A 208 -14.08 -31.60 -29.25
N GLY A 209 -13.66 -32.41 -28.27
CA GLY A 209 -12.35 -33.08 -28.25
C GLY A 209 -12.17 -34.02 -27.07
N GLU A 210 -12.56 -35.28 -27.26
CA GLU A 210 -12.35 -36.44 -26.38
C GLU A 210 -10.85 -36.79 -26.24
N LYS A 211 -10.37 -37.11 -25.03
CA LYS A 211 -9.25 -38.07 -24.85
C LYS A 211 -9.17 -38.67 -23.43
N LYS A 212 -8.79 -39.95 -23.45
CA LYS A 212 -8.80 -40.97 -22.40
C LYS A 212 -7.52 -41.02 -21.53
N LYS A 213 -7.73 -41.54 -20.31
CA LYS A 213 -6.96 -42.55 -19.54
C LYS A 213 -5.69 -42.18 -18.75
N GLY A 214 -5.66 -42.76 -17.53
CA GLY A 214 -4.50 -43.11 -16.70
C GLY A 214 -4.48 -42.32 -15.38
N GLY A 215 -4.53 -42.85 -14.16
CA GLY A 215 -4.27 -44.19 -13.63
C GLY A 215 -3.14 -44.12 -12.59
N SER A 216 -3.40 -44.56 -11.35
CA SER A 216 -2.47 -44.76 -10.21
C SER A 216 -1.90 -43.47 -9.56
N ASP A 217 -1.59 -43.36 -8.26
CA ASP A 217 -1.33 -44.35 -7.23
C ASP A 217 -1.46 -43.76 -5.80
N LYS A 218 -1.34 -44.66 -4.83
CA LYS A 218 -1.63 -44.60 -3.39
C LYS A 218 -0.98 -43.49 -2.55
N MET A 219 -1.73 -43.11 -1.50
CA MET A 219 -1.35 -42.27 -0.37
C MET A 219 -0.93 -43.14 0.84
N SER A 220 0.32 -43.06 1.27
CA SER A 220 0.83 -43.42 2.61
C SER A 220 2.25 -42.85 2.69
N GLY A 221 2.52 -41.79 3.45
CA GLY A 221 2.84 -41.87 4.88
C GLY A 221 4.36 -41.92 5.06
N VAL A 222 4.93 -40.95 5.79
CA VAL A 222 6.17 -40.96 6.60
C VAL A 222 6.79 -39.54 6.66
N GLU A 223 7.21 -39.18 7.87
CA GLU A 223 7.54 -37.88 8.46
C GLU A 223 8.75 -37.13 7.84
N PRO A 224 8.78 -35.78 7.88
CA PRO A 224 10.03 -35.04 7.68
C PRO A 224 10.80 -34.90 9.00
N LYS A 225 11.96 -35.56 9.09
CA LYS A 225 13.01 -35.28 10.08
C LYS A 225 13.61 -33.91 9.79
N GLY A 226 13.74 -33.09 10.83
CA GLY A 226 14.33 -31.76 10.76
C GLY A 226 15.79 -31.78 10.37
N HIS A 227 16.19 -30.76 9.63
CA HIS A 227 17.54 -30.20 9.62
C HIS A 227 17.39 -28.69 9.37
N SER A 228 17.71 -27.91 10.39
CA SER A 228 17.80 -26.45 10.35
C SER A 228 19.27 -26.10 10.46
N ASP A 229 19.97 -26.10 9.33
CA ASP A 229 21.30 -25.53 9.21
C ASP A 229 21.19 -24.30 8.31
N TYR A 230 21.25 -23.09 8.87
CA TYR A 230 21.81 -21.92 8.20
C TYR A 230 22.29 -20.90 9.24
N GLN A 231 23.62 -20.80 9.33
CA GLN A 231 24.35 -19.58 9.67
C GLN A 231 24.15 -18.53 8.58
#